data_AF-A0A2M6USH3-F1
#
_entry.id   AF-A0A2M6USH3-F1
#
_cell.length_a   1.000
_cell.length_b   1.000
_cell.length_c   1.000
_cell.angle_alpha   90.00
_cell.angle_beta   90.00
_cell.angle_gamma   90.00
#
_symmetry.space_group_name_H-M   'P 1'
#
loop_
_entity.id
_entity.type
_entity.pdbx_description
1 polymer ?
#
loop_
_entity_poly.entity_id
_entity_poly.type
_entity_poly.pdbx_seq_one_letter_code
_entity_poly.pdbx_strand_id
1 'polypeptide(L)' 'MNFTMFTQLFNQIENITKTYVTDISSKAIATITPFISIGITIAFIIYGWLIIRGAIDMPLSGFVNRFIRISI' A
#
# COMPACT_ATOMS: atom_id res chain seq x y z
N MET A 1 -26.28 -35.63 19.71
CA MET A 1 -26.60 -34.67 18.63
C MET A 1 -26.35 -33.20 19.02
N ASN A 2 -25.34 -32.88 19.85
CA ASN A 2 -25.12 -31.50 20.33
C ASN A 2 -23.76 -30.90 19.92
N PHE A 3 -22.79 -31.72 19.52
CA PHE A 3 -21.43 -31.26 19.22
C PHE A 3 -21.33 -30.54 17.86
N THR A 4 -22.13 -30.95 16.87
CA THR A 4 -22.13 -30.37 15.51
C THR A 4 -22.62 -28.93 15.44
N MET A 5 -23.60 -28.56 16.29
CA MET A 5 -24.10 -27.18 16.39
C MET A 5 -23.02 -26.23 16.93
N PHE A 6 -22.28 -26.64 17.96
CA PHE A 6 -21.17 -25.85 18.50
C PHE A 6 -20.05 -25.65 17.47
N THR A 7 -19.72 -26.69 16.70
CA THR A 7 -18.71 -26.58 15.64
C THR A 7 -19.15 -25.65 14.49
N GLN A 8 -20.43 -25.68 14.09
CA GLN A 8 -20.96 -24.76 13.09
C GLN A 8 -20.95 -23.30 13.56
N LEU A 9 -21.34 -23.05 14.81
CA LEU A 9 -21.30 -21.70 15.39
C LEU A 9 -19.86 -21.18 15.49
N PHE A 10 -18.93 -22.02 15.92
CA PHE A 10 -17.52 -21.64 16.02
C PHE A 10 -16.93 -21.28 14.65
N ASN A 11 -17.20 -22.10 13.63
CA ASN A 11 -16.77 -21.83 12.26
C ASN A 11 -17.41 -20.55 11.68
N GLN A 12 -18.67 -20.26 12.01
CA GLN A 12 -19.31 -19.00 11.62
C GLN A 12 -18.67 -17.79 12.30
N ILE A 13 -18.39 -17.87 13.60
CA ILE A 13 -17.72 -16.80 14.35
C ILE A 13 -16.31 -16.57 13.79
N GLU A 14 -15.58 -17.65 13.48
CA GLU A 14 -14.24 -17.56 12.90
C GLU A 14 -14.26 -16.90 11.51
N ASN A 15 -15.23 -17.27 10.66
CA ASN A 15 -15.42 -16.63 9.37
C ASN A 15 -15.78 -15.15 9.50
N ILE A 16 -16.72 -14.80 10.38
CA ILE A 16 -17.11 -13.39 10.61
C ILE A 16 -15.92 -12.59 11.11
N THR A 17 -15.11 -13.15 12.01
CA THR A 17 -13.92 -12.48 12.54
C THR A 17 -12.86 -12.28 11.45
N LYS A 18 -12.60 -13.29 10.62
CA LYS A 18 -11.68 -13.19 9.48
C LYS A 18 -12.15 -12.15 8.46
N THR A 19 -13.43 -12.16 8.11
CA THR A 19 -14.01 -11.17 7.20
C THR A 19 -13.90 -9.76 7.78
N TYR A 20 -14.21 -9.58 9.06
CA TYR A 20 -14.11 -8.27 9.72
C TYR A 20 -12.67 -7.72 9.74
N VAL A 21 -11.69 -8.56 10.07
CA VAL A 21 -10.26 -8.16 10.05
C VAL A 21 -9.80 -7.85 8.63
N THR A 22 -10.25 -8.64 7.64
CA THR A 22 -9.91 -8.43 6.23
C THR A 22 -10.56 -7.15 5.69
N ASP A 23 -11.81 -6.86 6.04
CA ASP A 23 -12.52 -5.66 5.62
C ASP A 23 -11.90 -4.40 6.22
N ILE A 24 -11.52 -4.43 7.50
CA ILE A 24 -10.80 -3.31 8.14
C ILE A 24 -9.46 -3.08 7.46
N SER A 25 -8.69 -4.14 7.22
CA SER A 25 -7.38 -4.04 6.57
C SER A 25 -7.52 -3.49 5.15
N SER A 26 -8.50 -3.99 4.40
CA SER A 26 -8.79 -3.54 3.03
C SER A 26 -9.22 -2.08 2.99
N LYS A 27 -10.07 -1.66 3.93
CA LYS A 27 -10.52 -0.27 4.06
C LYS A 27 -9.39 0.67 4.47
N ALA A 28 -8.51 0.24 5.36
CA ALA A 28 -7.33 1.00 5.76
C ALA A 28 -6.38 1.21 4.57
N ILE A 29 -6.09 0.14 3.81
CA ILE A 29 -5.27 0.22 2.59
C ILE A 29 -5.92 1.15 1.57
N ALA A 30 -7.21 0.98 1.29
CA ALA A 30 -7.94 1.82 0.33
C ALA A 30 -7.92 3.30 0.72
N THR A 31 -7.96 3.60 2.02
CA THR A 31 -7.92 4.98 2.53
C THR A 31 -6.53 5.58 2.46
N ILE A 32 -5.47 4.82 2.78
CA ILE A 32 -4.09 5.30 2.82
C ILE A 32 -3.46 5.41 1.42
N THR A 33 -3.82 4.51 0.50
CA THR A 33 -3.29 4.44 -0.88
C THR A 33 -3.29 5.79 -1.62
N PRO A 34 -4.39 6.58 -1.67
CA PRO A 34 -4.37 7.86 -2.37
C PRO A 34 -3.36 8.85 -1.77
N PHE A 35 -3.21 8.90 -0.45
CA PHE A 35 -2.25 9.80 0.21
C PHE A 35 -0.81 9.44 -0.13
N ILE A 36 -0.47 8.15 -0.09
CA ILE A 36 0.86 7.67 -0.46
C ILE A 36 1.13 7.96 -1.94
N SER A 37 0.17 7.69 -2.82
CA SER A 37 0.30 7.93 -4.26
C SER A 37 0.57 9.42 -4.57
N ILE A 38 -0.19 10.32 -3.96
CA ILE A 38 0.00 11.77 -4.10
C ILE A 38 1.36 12.19 -3.53
N GLY A 39 1.71 11.71 -2.34
CA GLY A 39 2.99 12.02 -1.69
C GLY A 39 4.20 11.60 -2.53
N ILE A 40 4.17 10.38 -3.08
CA ILE A 40 5.21 9.87 -3.98
C ILE A 40 5.28 10.71 -5.26
N THR A 41 4.13 11.06 -5.84
CA THR A 41 4.07 11.88 -7.05
C THR A 41 4.71 13.25 -6.83
N ILE A 42 4.36 13.92 -5.72
CA ILE A 42 4.94 15.21 -5.35
C ILE A 42 6.46 15.09 -5.12
N ALA A 43 6.89 14.06 -4.39
CA ALA A 43 8.31 13.81 -4.15
C ALA A 43 9.07 13.60 -5.46
N PHE A 44 8.48 12.89 -6.42
CA PHE A 44 9.07 12.65 -7.74
C PHE A 44 9.23 13.96 -8.52
N ILE A 45 8.21 14.82 -8.52
CA ILE A 45 8.23 16.13 -9.20
C ILE A 45 9.30 17.03 -8.57
N ILE A 46 9.32 17.16 -7.24
CA ILE A 46 10.28 18.03 -6.54
C ILE A 46 11.71 17.54 -6.78
N TYR A 47 11.95 16.23 -6.68
CA TYR A 47 13.29 15.68 -6.86
C TYR A 47 13.77 15.80 -8.31
N GLY A 48 12.90 15.55 -9.29
CA GLY A 48 13.19 15.79 -10.70
C GLY A 48 13.50 17.26 -10.99
N TRP A 49 12.76 18.18 -10.36
CA TRP A 49 13.02 19.62 -10.47
C TRP A 49 14.39 20.02 -9.91
N LEU A 50 14.78 19.47 -8.75
CA LEU A 50 16.09 19.72 -8.15
C LEU A 50 17.25 19.24 -9.04
N ILE A 51 17.07 18.12 -9.74
CA ILE A 51 18.02 17.62 -10.74
C ILE A 51 18.13 18.59 -11.92
N ILE A 52 17.01 19.02 -12.50
CA ILE A 52 16.98 19.95 -13.64
C ILE A 52 17.66 21.28 -13.28
N ARG A 53 17.46 21.74 -12.04
CA ARG A 53 18.10 22.95 -11.52
C ARG A 53 19.61 22.80 -11.26
N GLY A 54 20.15 21.59 -11.40
CA GLY A 54 21.56 21.30 -11.12
C GLY A 54 21.93 21.35 -9.64
N ALA A 55 20.94 21.33 -8.73
CA ALA A 55 21.19 21.24 -7.30
C ALA A 55 21.60 19.82 -6.86
N ILE A 56 21.36 18.84 -7.72
CA ILE A 56 21.71 17.44 -7.53
C ILE A 56 22.46 16.97 -8.78
N ASP A 57 23.71 16.54 -8.61
CA ASP A 57 24.55 15.96 -9.67
C ASP A 57 24.11 14.51 -9.97
N MET A 58 22.92 14.36 -10.56
CA MET A 58 22.43 13.07 -11.04
C MET A 58 21.74 13.26 -12.39
N PRO A 59 22.05 12.45 -13.42
CA PRO A 59 21.29 12.52 -14.67
C PRO A 59 19.84 12.07 -14.45
N LEU A 60 18.87 12.72 -15.13
CA LEU A 60 17.44 12.36 -15.10
C LEU A 60 17.20 10.86 -15.39
N SER A 61 17.99 10.26 -16.29
CA SER A 61 17.95 8.83 -16.60
C SER A 61 18.31 7.95 -15.40
N GLY A 62 19.27 8.39 -14.57
CA GLY A 62 19.66 7.71 -13.33
C GLY A 62 18.57 7.78 -12.27
N PHE A 63 17.87 8.91 -12.18
CA PHE A 63 16.71 9.08 -11.31
C PHE A 63 15.57 8.12 -11.69
N VAL A 64 15.18 8.09 -12.97
CA VAL A 64 14.12 7.17 -13.45
C VAL A 64 14.49 5.70 -13.21
N ASN A 65 15.74 5.31 -13.51
CA ASN A 65 16.22 3.94 -13.29
C ASN A 65 16.17 3.54 -11.80
N ARG A 66 16.46 4.48 -10.88
CA ARG A 66 16.36 4.23 -9.44
C ARG A 66 14.93 3.95 -9.00
N PHE A 67 13.96 4.69 -9.53
CA PHE A 67 12.54 4.43 -9.23
C PHE A 67 12.08 3.08 -9.78
N ILE A 68 12.46 2.74 -11.01
CA ILE A 68 12.13 1.43 -11.59
C ILE A 68 12.71 0.28 -10.74
N ARG A 69 13.96 0.40 -10.27
CA ARG A 69 14.59 -0.60 -9.40
C ARG A 69 13.96 -0.73 -8.02
N ILE A 70 13.33 0.32 -7.49
CA ILE A 70 12.64 0.28 -6.19
C ILE A 70 11.22 -0.29 -6.34
N SER A 71 10.62 -0.14 -7.52
CA SER A 71 9.29 -0.68 -7.83
C SER A 71 9.27 -2.17 -8.15
N ILE A 72 10.41 -2.77 -8.52
CA ILE A 72 10.61 -4.21 -8.73
C ILE A 72 11.01 -4.86 -7.41
#